data_AF-A0AAQ2EPG9-F1
#
_entry.id   AF-A0AAQ2EPG9-F1
#
_cell.length_a   1.000
_cell.length_b   1.000
_cell.length_c   1.000
_cell.angle_alpha   90.00
_cell.angle_beta   90.00
_cell.angle_gamma   90.00
#
_symmetry.space_group_name_H-M   'P 1'
#
loop_
_entity.id
_entity.type
_entity.pdbx_description
1 polymer ?
#
loop_
_entity_poly.entity_id
_entity_poly.type
_entity_poly.pdbx_seq_one_letter_code
_entity_poly.pdbx_strand_id
1 'polypeptide(L)' 'GDAAINHLMRVACGLDSLVLGEPQILGQIKQAYHSAKTYDAVGVKFDRLFQKTFSVAKQVRTDTDIGASAVSVAFAA' A
#
# COMPACT_ATOMS: atom_id res chain seq x y z
N GLY A 1 -5.50 -16.42 7.00
CA GLY A 1 -5.77 -15.74 5.71
C GLY A 1 -6.07 -14.27 5.95
N ASP A 2 -7.17 -14.00 6.64
CA ASP A 2 -7.72 -12.64 6.80
C ASP A 2 -6.78 -11.67 7.52
N ALA A 3 -6.07 -12.13 8.56
CA ALA A 3 -5.08 -11.30 9.25
C ALA A 3 -3.97 -10.80 8.32
N ALA A 4 -3.47 -11.65 7.41
CA ALA A 4 -2.44 -11.27 6.44
C ALA A 4 -2.98 -10.31 5.37
N ILE A 5 -4.22 -10.50 4.93
CA ILE A 5 -4.89 -9.60 3.98
C ILE A 5 -5.12 -8.23 4.63
N ASN A 6 -5.62 -8.20 5.86
CA ASN A 6 -5.82 -6.98 6.62
C ASN A 6 -4.49 -6.26 6.86
N HIS A 7 -3.43 -6.99 7.21
CA HIS A 7 -2.09 -6.42 7.35
C HIS A 7 -1.59 -5.82 6.02
N LEU A 8 -1.71 -6.54 4.91
CA LEU A 8 -1.34 -6.03 3.59
C LEU A 8 -2.09 -4.74 3.25
N MET A 9 -3.40 -4.69 3.51
CA MET A 9 -4.23 -3.51 3.28
C MET A 9 -3.78 -2.32 4.15
N ARG A 10 -3.52 -2.55 5.45
CA ARG A 10 -3.05 -1.50 6.37
C ARG A 10 -1.70 -0.93 5.97
N VAL A 11 -0.75 -1.79 5.62
CA VAL A 11 0.59 -1.37 5.15
C VAL A 11 0.49 -0.64 3.82
N ALA A 12 -0.28 -1.15 2.86
CA ALA A 12 -0.44 -0.50 1.55
C ALA A 12 -1.10 0.88 1.63
N CYS A 13 -2.01 1.07 2.59
CA CYS A 13 -2.63 2.37 2.88
C CYS A 13 -1.72 3.29 3.72
N GLY A 14 -0.54 2.84 4.14
CA GLY A 14 0.39 3.62 4.96
C GLY A 14 -0.06 3.81 6.41
N LEU A 15 -1.00 2.98 6.90
CA LEU A 15 -1.57 3.06 8.26
C LEU A 15 -0.63 2.49 9.34
N ASP A 16 0.27 1.59 8.96
CA ASP A 16 1.29 1.00 9.87
C ASP A 16 2.69 1.59 9.60
N SER A 17 2.79 2.78 8.99
CA SER A 17 4.06 3.49 8.78
C SER A 17 4.38 4.40 9.96
N LEU A 18 5.68 4.56 10.28
CA LEU A 18 6.17 5.57 11.22
C LEU A 18 5.81 7.01 10.79
N VAL A 19 5.63 7.20 9.48
CA VAL A 19 5.10 8.43 8.87
C VAL A 19 3.79 8.08 8.15
N LEU A 20 2.67 8.48 8.76
CA LEU A 20 1.34 8.23 8.22
C LEU A 20 1.20 8.83 6.81
N GLY A 21 0.82 7.98 5.85
CA GLY A 21 0.56 8.42 4.47
C GLY A 21 1.79 8.48 3.55
N GLU A 22 2.96 8.02 4.00
CA GLU A 22 4.17 8.07 3.17
C GLU A 22 4.00 7.31 1.84
N PRO A 23 4.25 7.94 0.68
CA PRO A 23 4.01 7.33 -0.63
C PRO A 23 4.90 6.12 -0.93
N GLN A 24 6.02 5.97 -0.22
CA GLN A 24 7.05 4.98 -0.53
C GLN A 24 6.59 3.55 -0.28
N ILE A 25 5.79 3.30 0.77
CA ILE A 25 5.37 1.93 1.12
C ILE A 25 4.56 1.28 0.00
N LEU A 26 3.59 2.00 -0.59
CA LEU A 26 2.84 1.49 -1.73
C LEU A 26 3.74 1.20 -2.94
N GLY A 27 4.78 2.02 -3.15
CA GLY A 27 5.79 1.81 -4.19
C GLY A 27 6.60 0.53 -3.96
N GLN A 28 7.05 0.30 -2.73
CA GLN A 28 7.79 -0.92 -2.35
C GLN A 28 6.96 -2.19 -2.54
N ILE A 29 5.68 -2.17 -2.16
CA ILE A 29 4.78 -3.33 -2.38
C ILE A 29 4.61 -3.59 -3.87
N LYS A 30 4.48 -2.55 -4.70
CA LYS A 30 4.40 -2.72 -6.17
C LYS A 30 5.69 -3.33 -6.74
N GLN A 31 6.86 -2.92 -6.25
CA GLN A 31 8.13 -3.51 -6.67
C GLN A 31 8.22 -4.99 -6.27
N ALA A 32 7.85 -5.33 -5.03
CA ALA A 32 7.83 -6.71 -4.56
C ALA A 32 6.86 -7.58 -5.37
N TYR A 33 5.65 -7.08 -5.64
CA TYR A 33 4.68 -7.74 -6.51
C TYR A 33 5.21 -7.93 -7.93
N HIS A 34 5.85 -6.92 -8.51
CA HIS A 34 6.42 -7.02 -9.85
C HIS A 34 7.55 -8.06 -9.90
N SER A 35 8.46 -8.03 -8.93
CA SER A 35 9.52 -9.04 -8.78
C SER A 35 8.92 -10.46 -8.65
N ALA A 36 7.93 -10.65 -7.78
CA ALA A 36 7.26 -11.94 -7.65
C ALA A 36 6.59 -12.39 -8.96
N LYS A 37 6.01 -11.46 -9.72
CA LYS A 37 5.40 -11.74 -11.02
C LYS A 37 6.43 -12.15 -12.08
N THR A 38 7.64 -11.57 -12.05
CA THR A 38 8.73 -11.97 -12.97
C THR A 38 9.25 -13.38 -12.71
N TYR A 39 9.02 -13.94 -11.51
CA TYR A 39 9.37 -15.32 -11.16
C TYR A 39 8.17 -16.28 -11.21
N ASP A 40 7.05 -15.87 -11.82
CA ASP A 40 5.79 -16.63 -11.85
C ASP A 40 5.29 -17.10 -10.47
N ALA A 41 5.72 -16.42 -9.40
CA ALA A 41 5.38 -16.76 -8.02
C ALA A 41 4.00 -16.22 -7.58
N VAL A 42 3.27 -15.56 -8.49
CA VAL A 42 1.98 -14.91 -8.21
C VAL A 42 0.86 -15.60 -8.99
N GLY A 43 0.13 -16.48 -8.30
CA GLY A 43 -1.09 -17.09 -8.85
C GLY A 43 -2.27 -16.11 -8.97
N VAL A 44 -3.30 -16.51 -9.71
CA VAL A 44 -4.49 -15.68 -10.04
C VAL A 44 -5.17 -15.04 -8.81
N LYS A 45 -5.23 -15.76 -7.68
CA LYS A 45 -5.83 -15.24 -6.44
C LYS A 45 -5.02 -14.08 -5.85
N PHE A 46 -3.69 -14.23 -5.81
CA PHE A 46 -2.79 -13.19 -5.32
C PHE A 46 -2.74 -12.00 -6.27
N ASP A 47 -2.77 -12.25 -7.59
CA ASP A 47 -2.82 -11.18 -8.58
C ASP A 47 -4.03 -10.26 -8.36
N ARG A 48 -5.23 -10.85 -8.24
CA ARG A 48 -6.46 -10.09 -7.92
C ARG A 48 -6.39 -9.36 -6.58
N LEU A 49 -5.82 -9.99 -5.55
CA LEU A 49 -5.64 -9.38 -4.24
C LEU A 49 -4.76 -8.13 -4.34
N PHE A 50 -3.58 -8.22 -4.94
CA PHE A 50 -2.67 -7.08 -5.08
C PHE A 50 -3.29 -5.94 -5.89
N GLN A 51 -3.96 -6.24 -7.01
CA GLN A 51 -4.65 -5.22 -7.80
C GLN A 51 -5.73 -4.50 -6.98
N LYS A 52 -6.53 -5.23 -6.18
CA LYS A 52 -7.52 -4.63 -5.30
C LYS A 52 -6.86 -3.77 -4.22
N THR A 53 -5.80 -4.27 -3.58
CA THR A 53 -5.03 -3.53 -2.58
C THR A 53 -4.50 -2.21 -3.15
N PHE A 54 -3.93 -2.21 -4.35
CA PHE A 54 -3.40 -0.99 -4.98
C PHE A 54 -4.50 0.03 -5.28
N SER A 55 -5.65 -0.44 -5.76
CA SER A 55 -6.79 0.44 -6.03
C SER A 55 -7.33 1.06 -4.75
N VAL A 56 -7.48 0.27 -3.68
CA VAL A 56 -7.97 0.75 -2.37
C VAL A 56 -6.97 1.71 -1.75
N ALA A 57 -5.68 1.40 -1.76
CA ALA A 57 -4.64 2.29 -1.24
C ALA A 57 -4.60 3.64 -1.96
N LYS A 58 -4.79 3.63 -3.29
CA LYS A 58 -4.91 4.88 -4.07
C LYS A 58 -6.17 5.66 -3.65
N GLN A 59 -7.31 4.98 -3.52
CA GLN A 59 -8.57 5.60 -3.11
C GLN A 59 -8.46 6.23 -1.71
N VAL A 60 -7.92 5.50 -0.71
CA VAL A 60 -7.70 6.03 0.64
C VAL A 60 -6.85 7.30 0.60
N ARG A 61 -5.79 7.33 -0.21
CA ARG A 61 -4.96 8.53 -0.35
C ARG A 61 -5.65 9.70 -1.05
N THR A 62 -6.64 9.45 -1.92
CA THR A 62 -7.37 10.49 -2.63
C THR A 62 -8.55 11.00 -1.80
N ASP A 63 -9.27 10.11 -1.14
CA ASP A 63 -10.56 10.38 -0.52
C ASP A 63 -10.43 10.67 1.00
N THR A 64 -9.22 10.59 1.57
CA THR A 64 -8.97 10.82 3.00
C THR A 64 -7.76 11.70 3.25
N ASP A 65 -7.74 12.34 4.42
CA ASP A 65 -6.65 13.21 4.86
C ASP A 65 -5.31 12.46 5.04
N ILE A 66 -5.30 11.12 5.07
CA ILE A 66 -4.09 10.30 5.11
C ILE A 66 -3.17 10.63 3.93
N GLY A 67 -3.74 10.88 2.74
CA GLY A 67 -2.95 11.27 1.58
C GLY A 67 -2.41 12.71 1.64
N ALA A 68 -3.05 13.58 2.43
CA ALA A 68 -2.65 14.96 2.65
C ALA A 68 -1.59 15.09 3.78
N SER A 69 -1.64 14.22 4.79
CA SER A 69 -0.74 14.27 5.96
C SER A 69 0.72 13.98 5.65
N ALA A 70 1.04 13.31 4.54
CA ALA A 70 2.43 13.08 4.11
C ALA A 70 3.22 14.40 3.89
N VAL A 71 2.50 15.51 3.64
CA VAL A 71 3.09 16.84 3.49
C VAL A 71 3.17 17.59 4.84
N SER A 72 2.35 17.23 5.84
CA SER A 72 2.21 17.98 7.09
C SER A 72 3.36 17.76 8.08
N VAL A 73 4.04 16.61 8.06
CA VAL A 73 5.21 16.37 8.94
C VAL A 73 6.44 17.12 8.42
N ALA A 74 6.54 17.36 7.11
CA ALA A 74 7.61 18.19 6.53
C ALA A 74 7.44 19.70 6.82
N PHE A 75 6.26 20.13 7.32
CA PHE A 75 5.96 21.53 7.64
C PHE A 75 5.94 21.83 9.16
N ALA A 76 6.19 20.83 10.00
CA ALA A 76 6.21 20.97 11.47
C ALA A 76 7.62 21.01 12.07
N ALA A 77 8.66 21.21 11.23
CA ALA A 77 10.05 21.40 11.64
C ALA A 77 10.44 22.88 11.65
#